data_AF-A0A2G6EQ54-F1
#
_entry.id   AF-A0A2G6EQ54-F1
#
_cell.length_a   1.000
_cell.length_b   1.000
_cell.length_c   1.000
_cell.angle_alpha   90.00
_cell.angle_beta   90.00
_cell.angle_gamma   90.00
#
_symmetry.space_group_name_H-M   'P 1'
#
loop_
_entity.id
_entity.type
_entity.pdbx_description
1 polymer ?
#
loop_
_entity_poly.entity_id
_entity_poly.type
_entity_poly.pdbx_seq_one_letter_code
_entity_poly.pdbx_strand_id
1 'polypeptide(L)'
;MKTTQRTSNFPIPKATNSQKQVIAQLAGNCQTLAASRYKMQDAFRRRILDLCPPDKEVKLSNKLKSWWELDFSEYQKEVKSRFKYTMSLKESMEWEPLFDEGKQEIQQYSYQLAGKEAELNKAVYELFGLDADEIMLLEQNLK
;
A
#
# COMPACT_ATOMS: atom_id res chain seq x y z
N MET A 1 -9.11 -39.04 1.14
CA MET A 1 -8.45 -38.67 2.41
C MET A 1 -7.62 -37.42 2.17
N LYS A 2 -8.03 -36.26 2.70
CA LYS A 2 -7.21 -35.02 2.67
C LYS A 2 -6.67 -34.80 4.08
N THR A 3 -5.37 -34.94 4.24
CA THR A 3 -4.66 -34.81 5.50
C THR A 3 -4.72 -33.36 5.94
N THR A 4 -5.49 -33.07 6.99
CA THR A 4 -5.49 -31.79 7.67
C THR A 4 -4.17 -31.64 8.41
N GLN A 5 -3.22 -30.88 7.85
CA GLN A 5 -2.04 -30.45 8.60
C GLN A 5 -2.50 -29.46 9.67
N ARG A 6 -2.67 -29.99 10.88
CA ARG A 6 -2.93 -29.24 12.10
C ARG A 6 -1.61 -28.53 12.44
N THR A 7 -1.54 -27.22 12.25
CA THR A 7 -0.40 -26.43 12.73
C THR A 7 -0.29 -26.67 14.24
N SER A 8 0.87 -27.17 14.64
CA SER A 8 1.29 -27.30 16.03
C SER A 8 1.02 -25.97 16.74
N ASN A 9 0.38 -26.01 17.93
CA ASN A 9 0.21 -24.81 18.76
C ASN A 9 1.61 -24.29 19.13
N PHE A 10 2.15 -23.37 18.34
CA PHE A 10 3.33 -22.64 18.74
C PHE A 10 2.92 -21.75 19.92
N PRO A 11 3.55 -21.90 21.10
CA PRO A 11 3.13 -21.15 22.28
C PRO A 11 3.39 -19.67 22.04
N ILE A 12 2.34 -18.84 22.17
CA ILE A 12 2.49 -17.38 22.16
C ILE A 12 3.32 -17.00 23.40
N PRO A 13 4.48 -16.35 23.24
CA PRO A 13 5.31 -15.97 24.37
C PRO A 13 4.55 -15.05 25.33
N LYS A 14 4.85 -15.17 26.63
CA LYS A 14 4.30 -14.25 27.64
C LYS A 14 4.91 -12.86 27.44
N ALA A 15 4.12 -11.91 26.98
CA ALA A 15 4.52 -10.51 26.87
C ALA A 15 4.23 -9.73 28.16
N THR A 16 5.16 -8.87 28.57
CA THR A 16 4.92 -7.84 29.59
C THR A 16 3.90 -6.81 29.11
N ASN A 17 3.28 -6.07 30.03
CA ASN A 17 2.34 -4.99 29.65
C ASN A 17 3.02 -3.91 28.78
N SER A 18 4.30 -3.61 29.06
CA SER A 18 5.08 -2.66 28.26
C SER A 18 5.27 -3.16 26.82
N GLN A 19 5.71 -4.41 26.63
CA GLN A 19 5.85 -5.00 25.29
C GLN A 19 4.53 -5.03 24.52
N LYS A 20 3.43 -5.38 25.19
CA LYS A 20 2.09 -5.35 24.57
C LYS A 20 1.73 -3.94 24.10
N GLN A 21 1.99 -2.92 24.92
CA GLN A 21 1.70 -1.54 24.58
C GLN A 21 2.55 -1.05 23.40
N VAL A 22 3.84 -1.38 23.37
CA VAL A 22 4.74 -1.04 22.24
C VAL A 22 4.25 -1.67 20.94
N ILE A 23 3.99 -2.99 20.95
CA ILE A 23 3.51 -3.71 19.77
C ILE A 23 2.16 -3.17 19.31
N ALA A 24 1.23 -2.90 20.23
CA ALA A 24 -0.08 -2.33 19.91
C ALA A 24 0.05 -0.94 19.28
N GLN A 25 0.94 -0.08 19.80
CA GLN A 25 1.17 1.25 19.24
C GLN A 25 1.77 1.17 17.84
N LEU A 26 2.77 0.32 17.62
CA LEU A 26 3.40 0.12 16.31
C LEU A 26 2.37 -0.40 15.29
N ALA A 27 1.59 -1.41 15.66
CA ALA A 27 0.53 -1.95 14.81
C ALA A 27 -0.53 -0.87 14.47
N GLY A 28 -0.94 -0.06 15.45
CA GLY A 28 -1.86 1.07 15.24
C GLY A 28 -1.30 2.14 14.31
N ASN A 29 0.01 2.43 14.40
CA ASN A 29 0.69 3.34 13.49
C ASN A 29 0.72 2.79 12.06
N CYS A 30 1.08 1.50 11.88
CA CYS A 30 1.04 0.85 10.57
C CYS A 30 -0.35 0.89 9.96
N GLN A 31 -1.38 0.58 10.74
CA GLN A 31 -2.78 0.64 10.29
C GLN A 31 -3.15 2.06 9.84
N THR A 32 -2.79 3.07 10.62
CA THR A 32 -3.09 4.47 10.30
C THR A 32 -2.42 4.91 9.00
N LEU A 33 -1.13 4.60 8.83
CA LEU A 33 -0.37 4.90 7.61
C LEU A 33 -0.92 4.17 6.39
N ALA A 34 -1.22 2.89 6.52
CA ALA A 34 -1.81 2.09 5.45
C ALA A 34 -3.19 2.61 5.04
N ALA A 35 -4.02 3.01 6.01
CA ALA A 35 -5.33 3.60 5.77
C ALA A 35 -5.23 4.96 5.06
N SER A 36 -4.30 5.83 5.49
CA SER A 36 -4.04 7.12 4.83
C SER A 36 -3.57 6.93 3.39
N ARG A 37 -2.61 6.02 3.16
CA ARG A 37 -2.16 5.65 1.81
C ARG A 37 -3.33 5.19 0.94
N TYR A 38 -4.13 4.24 1.44
CA TYR A 38 -5.28 3.72 0.71
C TYR A 38 -6.31 4.80 0.41
N LYS A 39 -6.58 5.69 1.37
CA LYS A 39 -7.50 6.82 1.19
C LYS A 39 -7.04 7.73 0.07
N MET A 40 -5.76 8.04 -0.03
CA MET A 40 -5.23 8.88 -1.13
C MET A 40 -5.33 8.16 -2.48
N GLN A 41 -4.95 6.89 -2.52
CA GLN A 41 -5.10 6.04 -3.71
C GLN A 41 -6.55 6.00 -4.21
N ASP A 42 -7.51 5.85 -3.30
CA ASP A 42 -8.95 5.80 -3.61
C ASP A 42 -9.52 7.16 -4.02
N ALA A 43 -9.14 8.23 -3.32
CA ALA A 43 -9.58 9.58 -3.64
C ALA A 43 -9.20 9.97 -5.08
N PHE A 44 -7.96 9.69 -5.48
CA PHE A 44 -7.52 9.97 -6.84
C PHE A 44 -8.18 9.03 -7.86
N ARG A 45 -8.36 7.73 -7.56
CA ARG A 45 -9.13 6.80 -8.44
C ARG A 45 -10.54 7.31 -8.74
N ARG A 46 -11.22 7.90 -7.75
CA ARG A 46 -12.53 8.52 -7.95
C ARG A 46 -12.46 9.72 -8.89
N ARG A 47 -11.43 10.56 -8.78
CA ARG A 47 -11.20 11.68 -9.71
C ARG A 47 -10.91 11.23 -11.13
N ILE A 48 -10.16 10.16 -11.33
CA ILE A 48 -9.90 9.63 -12.68
C ILE A 48 -11.22 9.34 -13.43
N LEU A 49 -12.28 8.94 -12.73
CA LEU A 49 -13.59 8.71 -13.35
C LEU A 49 -14.26 10.00 -13.87
N ASP A 50 -13.90 11.18 -13.37
CA ASP A 50 -14.39 12.48 -13.85
C ASP A 50 -13.93 12.74 -15.31
N LEU A 51 -12.90 12.05 -15.78
CA LEU A 51 -12.41 12.09 -17.16
C LEU A 51 -13.14 11.13 -18.10
N CYS A 52 -14.04 10.30 -17.59
CA CYS A 52 -14.80 9.33 -18.39
C CYS A 52 -15.94 10.05 -19.13
N PRO A 53 -15.96 10.06 -20.48
CA PRO A 53 -17.07 10.66 -21.21
C PRO A 53 -18.41 9.97 -20.90
N PRO A 54 -19.54 10.69 -20.96
CA PRO A 54 -20.84 10.17 -20.52
C PRO A 54 -21.36 8.99 -21.36
N ASP A 55 -20.85 8.80 -22.57
CA ASP A 55 -21.17 7.69 -23.47
C ASP A 55 -20.27 6.46 -23.28
N LYS A 56 -19.37 6.48 -22.29
CA LYS A 56 -18.41 5.39 -22.00
C LYS A 56 -18.75 4.64 -20.72
N GLU A 57 -18.31 3.39 -20.67
CA GLU A 57 -18.40 2.57 -19.46
C GLU A 57 -17.51 3.16 -18.34
N VAL A 58 -18.13 3.56 -17.23
CA VAL A 58 -17.47 4.12 -16.04
C VAL A 58 -16.76 3.02 -15.26
N LYS A 59 -15.54 2.67 -15.68
CA LYS A 59 -14.71 1.67 -15.01
C LYS A 59 -13.23 1.89 -15.27
N LEU A 60 -12.39 1.75 -14.25
CA LEU A 60 -10.93 1.85 -14.38
C LEU A 60 -10.31 0.57 -14.94
N SER A 61 -9.24 0.70 -15.72
CA SER A 61 -8.32 -0.40 -16.02
C SER A 61 -7.49 -0.76 -14.79
N ASN A 62 -6.82 -1.92 -14.79
CA ASN A 62 -5.93 -2.28 -13.68
C ASN A 62 -4.76 -1.30 -13.52
N LYS A 63 -4.23 -0.75 -14.61
CA LYS A 63 -3.20 0.30 -14.55
C LYS A 63 -3.70 1.58 -13.89
N LEU A 64 -4.90 2.05 -14.24
CA LEU A 64 -5.49 3.24 -13.58
C LEU A 64 -5.90 2.98 -12.12
N LYS A 65 -6.16 1.71 -11.75
CA LYS A 65 -6.35 1.36 -10.34
C LYS A 65 -5.05 1.48 -9.54
N SER A 66 -3.90 1.26 -10.17
CA SER A 66 -2.56 1.43 -9.60
C SER A 66 -1.85 2.67 -10.15
N TRP A 67 -2.58 3.78 -10.33
CA TRP A 67 -2.08 4.98 -11.04
C TRP A 67 -0.77 5.54 -10.48
N TRP A 68 -0.50 5.36 -9.18
CA TRP A 68 0.73 5.84 -8.52
C TRP A 68 1.99 5.10 -8.98
N GLU A 69 1.84 3.97 -9.69
CA GLU A 69 2.94 3.21 -10.30
C GLU A 69 3.33 3.76 -11.67
N LEU A 70 2.49 4.63 -12.26
CA LEU A 70 2.72 5.20 -13.58
C LEU A 70 3.51 6.50 -13.50
N ASP A 71 4.21 6.87 -14.56
CA ASP A 71 4.53 8.28 -14.82
C ASP A 71 3.32 9.02 -15.44
N PHE A 72 3.37 10.35 -15.47
CA PHE A 72 2.25 11.14 -15.97
C PHE A 72 1.96 10.87 -17.47
N SER A 73 3.00 10.59 -18.26
CA SER A 73 2.85 10.27 -19.68
C SER A 73 2.16 8.93 -19.90
N GLU A 74 2.46 7.93 -19.06
CA GLU A 74 1.82 6.62 -19.05
C GLU A 74 0.37 6.72 -18.58
N TYR A 75 0.11 7.53 -17.56
CA TYR A 75 -1.24 7.86 -17.09
C TYR A 75 -2.09 8.45 -18.22
N GLN A 76 -1.59 9.47 -18.93
CA GLN A 76 -2.31 10.08 -20.05
C GLN A 76 -2.58 9.08 -21.18
N LYS A 77 -1.59 8.23 -21.53
CA LYS A 77 -1.76 7.17 -22.54
C LYS A 77 -2.84 6.18 -22.11
N GLU A 78 -2.85 5.79 -20.84
CA GLU A 78 -3.83 4.86 -20.29
C GLU A 78 -5.24 5.46 -20.25
N VAL A 79 -5.38 6.73 -19.82
CA VAL A 79 -6.65 7.48 -19.88
C VAL A 79 -7.18 7.53 -21.33
N LYS A 80 -6.31 7.88 -22.29
CA LYS A 80 -6.66 7.89 -23.72
C LYS A 80 -7.10 6.54 -24.23
N SER A 81 -6.39 5.47 -23.85
CA SER A 81 -6.76 4.12 -24.24
C SER A 81 -8.09 3.69 -23.65
N ARG A 82 -8.28 3.92 -22.34
CA ARG A 82 -9.41 3.42 -21.56
C ARG A 82 -10.71 4.19 -21.78
N PHE A 83 -10.63 5.51 -21.87
CA PHE A 83 -11.80 6.38 -22.01
C PHE A 83 -11.97 6.94 -23.43
N LYS A 84 -11.02 6.66 -24.34
CA LYS A 84 -10.98 7.25 -25.70
C LYS A 84 -10.97 8.78 -25.67
N TYR A 85 -10.41 9.35 -24.61
CA TYR A 85 -10.37 10.78 -24.33
C TYR A 85 -8.93 11.27 -24.26
N THR A 86 -8.60 12.34 -25.00
CA THR A 86 -7.26 12.93 -24.99
C THR A 86 -7.33 14.25 -24.25
N MET A 87 -6.55 14.37 -23.16
CA MET A 87 -6.41 15.62 -22.43
C MET A 87 -5.79 16.69 -23.34
N SER A 88 -6.33 17.90 -23.29
CA SER A 88 -5.70 19.10 -23.83
C SER A 88 -4.47 19.47 -23.02
N LEU A 89 -3.64 20.38 -23.55
CA LEU A 89 -2.48 20.92 -22.83
C LEU A 89 -2.92 21.59 -21.52
N LYS A 90 -4.02 22.34 -21.54
CA LYS A 90 -4.53 23.03 -20.36
C LYS A 90 -4.94 22.04 -19.27
N GLU A 91 -5.71 21.02 -19.62
CA GLU A 91 -6.09 19.97 -18.67
C GLU A 91 -4.86 19.23 -18.15
N SER A 92 -3.87 18.96 -19.01
CA SER A 92 -2.62 18.32 -18.58
C SER A 92 -1.90 19.15 -17.51
N MET A 93 -1.80 20.47 -17.69
CA MET A 93 -1.20 21.39 -16.71
C MET A 93 -1.99 21.47 -15.40
N GLU A 94 -3.30 21.24 -15.43
CA GLU A 94 -4.14 21.20 -14.23
C GLU A 94 -4.04 19.86 -13.49
N TRP A 95 -3.90 18.75 -14.22
CA TRP A 95 -3.89 17.39 -13.67
C TRP A 95 -2.51 16.91 -13.22
N GLU A 96 -1.43 17.31 -13.90
CA GLU A 96 -0.07 16.87 -13.59
C GLU A 96 0.36 17.19 -12.15
N PRO A 97 0.14 18.40 -11.62
CA PRO A 97 0.50 18.70 -10.24
C PRO A 97 -0.27 17.84 -9.23
N LEU A 98 -1.56 17.60 -9.46
CA LEU A 98 -2.40 16.78 -8.58
C LEU A 98 -1.96 15.30 -8.60
N PHE A 99 -1.57 14.82 -9.78
CA PHE A 99 -1.02 13.47 -9.95
C PHE A 99 0.31 13.32 -9.21
N ASP A 100 1.23 14.25 -9.39
CA ASP A 100 2.55 14.21 -8.77
C ASP A 100 2.48 14.36 -7.25
N GLU A 101 1.67 15.30 -6.76
CA GLU A 101 1.44 15.48 -5.32
C GLU A 101 0.88 14.19 -4.70
N GLY A 102 -0.16 13.62 -5.29
CA GLY A 102 -0.74 12.38 -4.76
C GLY A 102 0.21 11.19 -4.81
N LYS A 103 1.01 11.08 -5.87
CA LYS A 103 2.04 10.05 -6.00
C LYS A 103 3.12 10.22 -4.92
N GLN A 104 3.55 11.45 -4.69
CA GLN A 104 4.52 11.79 -3.65
C GLN A 104 4.00 11.46 -2.25
N GLU A 105 2.74 11.80 -1.93
CA GLU A 105 2.11 11.44 -0.66
C GLU A 105 2.07 9.92 -0.45
N ILE A 106 1.66 9.15 -1.48
CA ILE A 106 1.64 7.69 -1.42
C ILE A 106 3.03 7.12 -1.16
N GLN A 107 4.07 7.67 -1.79
CA GLN A 107 5.45 7.27 -1.56
C GLN A 107 5.91 7.58 -0.13
N GLN A 108 5.58 8.76 0.39
CA GLN A 108 5.90 9.13 1.77
C GLN A 108 5.21 8.21 2.78
N TYR A 109 3.92 7.92 2.61
CA TYR A 109 3.23 6.95 3.47
C TYR A 109 3.83 5.56 3.38
N SER A 110 4.21 5.11 2.17
CA SER A 110 4.83 3.80 1.97
C SER A 110 6.19 3.70 2.65
N TYR A 111 7.02 4.75 2.58
CA TYR A 111 8.30 4.82 3.27
C TYR A 111 8.12 4.77 4.80
N GLN A 112 7.22 5.59 5.34
CA GLN A 112 6.93 5.60 6.77
C GLN A 112 6.37 4.26 7.25
N LEU A 113 5.47 3.66 6.46
CA LEU A 113 4.87 2.36 6.77
C LEU A 113 5.94 1.27 6.82
N ALA A 114 6.82 1.18 5.82
CA ALA A 114 7.90 0.20 5.81
C ALA A 114 8.83 0.34 7.04
N GLY A 115 9.12 1.58 7.46
CA GLY A 115 9.87 1.83 8.70
C GLY A 115 9.14 1.32 9.95
N LYS A 116 7.83 1.56 10.07
CA LYS A 116 7.02 1.08 11.21
C LYS A 116 6.79 -0.42 11.20
N GLU A 117 6.68 -1.03 10.02
CA GLU A 117 6.62 -2.49 9.86
C GLU A 117 7.95 -3.13 10.28
N ALA A 118 9.09 -2.54 9.94
CA ALA A 118 10.39 -3.02 10.40
C ALA A 118 10.55 -2.91 11.93
N GLU A 119 10.13 -1.79 12.54
CA GLU A 119 10.10 -1.63 14.01
C GLU A 119 9.19 -2.67 14.67
N LEU A 120 8.01 -2.92 14.10
CA LEU A 120 7.05 -3.92 14.58
C LEU A 120 7.62 -5.34 14.50
N ASN A 121 8.20 -5.70 13.34
CA ASN A 121 8.82 -7.00 13.13
C ASN A 121 9.93 -7.24 14.16
N LYS A 122 10.80 -6.25 14.37
CA LYS A 122 11.85 -6.34 15.40
C LYS A 122 11.27 -6.60 16.79
N ALA A 123 10.25 -5.84 17.21
CA ALA A 123 9.61 -6.03 18.51
C ALA A 123 8.96 -7.43 18.65
N VAL A 124 8.41 -7.97 17.56
CA VAL A 124 7.87 -9.33 17.52
C VAL A 124 8.98 -10.38 17.59
N TYR A 125 10.07 -10.22 16.82
CA TYR A 125 11.21 -11.14 16.87
C TYR A 125 11.82 -11.21 18.27
N GLU A 126 12.00 -10.05 18.92
CA GLU A 126 12.47 -9.97 20.31
C GLU A 126 11.51 -10.66 21.29
N LEU A 127 10.20 -10.53 21.10
CA LEU A 127 9.19 -11.21 21.93
C LEU A 127 9.27 -12.74 21.79
N PHE A 128 9.60 -13.22 20.59
CA PHE A 128 9.79 -14.64 20.30
C PHE A 128 11.19 -15.14 20.61
N GLY A 129 12.12 -14.24 20.96
CA GLY A 129 13.50 -14.58 21.27
C GLY A 129 14.27 -15.10 20.06
N LEU A 130 13.91 -14.67 18.84
CA LEU A 130 14.55 -15.14 17.61
C LEU A 130 15.97 -14.57 17.49
N ASP A 131 16.90 -15.42 17.06
CA ASP A 131 18.26 -15.00 16.74
C ASP A 131 18.41 -14.49 15.29
N ALA A 132 19.62 -14.06 14.93
CA ALA A 132 19.89 -13.49 13.61
C ALA A 132 19.72 -14.50 12.47
N ASP A 133 20.05 -15.78 12.69
CA ASP A 133 19.94 -16.82 11.67
C ASP A 133 18.47 -17.19 11.44
N GLU A 134 17.68 -17.28 12.52
CA GLU A 134 16.25 -17.50 12.47
C GLU A 134 15.50 -16.34 11.79
N ILE A 135 15.86 -15.09 12.12
CA ILE A 135 15.30 -13.90 11.47
C ILE A 135 15.65 -13.91 9.98
N MET A 136 16.91 -14.16 9.63
CA MET A 136 17.34 -14.20 8.23
C MET A 136 16.58 -15.26 7.44
N LEU A 137 16.42 -16.47 7.99
CA LEU A 137 15.64 -17.54 7.37
C LEU A 137 14.18 -17.13 7.16
N LEU A 138 13.57 -16.48 8.17
CA LEU A 138 12.19 -16.02 8.09
C LEU A 138 12.01 -14.95 7.01
N GLU A 139 12.90 -13.95 6.96
CA GLU A 139 12.84 -12.86 5.98
C GLU A 139 13.12 -13.30 4.55
N GLN A 140 13.91 -14.37 4.34
CA GLN A 140 14.10 -14.96 3.01
C GLN A 140 12.82 -15.60 2.45
N ASN A 141 11.91 -16.07 3.31
CA ASN A 141 10.65 -16.66 2.91
C ASN A 141 9.50 -15.64 2.72
N LEU A 142 9.73 -14.37 3.05
CA LEU A 142 8.76 -13.27 2.91
C LEU A 142 8.95 -12.45 1.63
N LYS A 143 10.00 -12.72 0.84
CA LYS A 143 10.33 -12.02 -0.40
C LYS A 143 9.63 -12.60 -1.63
#